data_AF-A0A0T6B886-F1
#
_entry.id   AF-A0A0T6B886-F1
#
_cell.length_a   1.000
_cell.length_b   1.000
_cell.length_c   1.000
_cell.angle_alpha   90.00
_cell.angle_beta   90.00
_cell.angle_gamma   90.00
#
_symmetry.space_group_name_H-M   'P 1'
#
loop_
_entity.id
_entity.type
_entity.pdbx_description
1 polymer ?
#
loop_
_entity_poly.entity_id
_entity_poly.type
_entity_poly.pdbx_seq_one_letter_code
_entity_poly.pdbx_strand_id
1 'polypeptide(L)'
;FVEGLQKYFQLGPNLERMFPRLNNLIEMHLGLLSKLRQRQKESPVVFSIADILLEQFSNSHAVKLKSAYGEFCSRHRDAVEIYKYYFQNDTRFGQFVKHCQANPLLKKKGIPECILFVTQRLTKYPLLIEPL
;
A
#
# COMPACT_ATOMS: atom_id res chain seq x y z
N PHE A 1 8.72 -7.18 1.21
CA PHE A 1 8.36 -8.13 0.15
C PHE A 1 8.88 -7.68 -1.21
N VAL A 2 8.40 -6.57 -1.80
CA VAL A 2 8.74 -6.16 -3.18
C VAL A 2 10.24 -6.05 -3.45
N GLU A 3 11.00 -5.35 -2.61
CA GLU A 3 12.47 -5.25 -2.76
C GLU A 3 13.15 -6.62 -2.71
N GLY A 4 12.70 -7.51 -1.81
CA GLY A 4 13.20 -8.87 -1.73
C GLY A 4 12.83 -9.70 -2.96
N LEU A 5 11.62 -9.52 -3.49
CA LEU A 5 11.21 -10.15 -4.75
C LEU A 5 12.09 -9.67 -5.90
N GLN A 6 12.34 -8.36 -6.03
CA GLN A 6 13.25 -7.80 -7.05
C GLN A 6 14.67 -8.34 -6.92
N LYS A 7 15.18 -8.44 -5.69
CA LYS A 7 16.56 -8.86 -5.44
C LYS A 7 16.80 -10.35 -5.65
N TYR A 8 15.84 -11.19 -5.26
CA TYR A 8 16.03 -12.65 -5.23
C TYR A 8 15.28 -13.40 -6.33
N PHE A 9 14.31 -12.76 -7.00
CA PHE A 9 13.44 -13.40 -8.00
C PHE A 9 13.33 -12.53 -9.26
N GLN A 10 13.55 -13.12 -10.43
CA GLN A 10 13.37 -12.45 -11.72
C GLN A 10 11.92 -12.62 -12.21
N LEU A 11 10.96 -12.03 -11.49
CA LEU A 11 9.54 -12.12 -11.84
C LEU A 11 9.19 -11.30 -13.10
N GLY A 12 10.11 -10.45 -13.58
CA GLY A 12 9.93 -9.60 -14.74
C GLY A 12 8.64 -8.75 -14.63
N PRO A 13 7.78 -8.73 -15.66
CA PRO A 13 6.56 -7.91 -15.65
C PRO A 13 5.54 -8.35 -14.59
N ASN A 14 5.63 -9.59 -14.08
CA ASN A 14 4.70 -10.08 -13.08
C ASN A 14 4.83 -9.34 -11.75
N LEU A 15 6.00 -8.77 -11.43
CA LEU A 15 6.14 -7.96 -10.23
C LEU A 15 5.32 -6.67 -10.30
N GLU A 16 5.39 -5.95 -11.43
CA GLU A 16 4.60 -4.73 -11.63
C GLU A 16 3.10 -5.05 -11.69
N ARG A 17 2.72 -6.19 -12.26
CA ARG A 17 1.32 -6.66 -12.23
C ARG A 17 0.82 -6.97 -10.81
N MET A 18 1.70 -7.45 -9.93
CA MET A 18 1.36 -7.74 -8.53
C MET A 18 1.24 -6.47 -7.68
N PHE A 19 2.05 -5.45 -7.96
CA PHE A 19 2.14 -4.24 -7.13
C PHE A 19 2.19 -2.95 -7.98
N PRO A 20 1.21 -2.71 -8.86
CA PRO A 20 1.29 -1.61 -9.81
C PRO A 20 1.23 -0.28 -9.08
N ARG A 21 1.99 0.73 -9.51
CA ARG A 21 2.00 2.07 -8.85
C ARG A 21 2.35 2.07 -7.36
N LEU A 22 2.98 1.01 -6.83
CA LEU A 22 3.30 0.92 -5.41
C LEU A 22 4.14 2.11 -4.92
N ASN A 23 5.14 2.54 -5.70
CA ASN A 23 5.97 3.69 -5.33
C ASN A 23 5.16 4.99 -5.25
N ASN A 24 4.23 5.22 -6.18
CA ASN A 24 3.35 6.40 -6.12
C ASN A 24 2.44 6.35 -4.90
N LEU A 25 1.89 5.18 -4.57
CA LEU A 25 1.07 5.00 -3.36
C LEU A 25 1.88 5.27 -2.10
N ILE A 26 3.11 4.74 -2.00
CA ILE A 26 4.01 4.98 -0.88
C ILE A 26 4.29 6.48 -0.74
N GLU A 27 4.69 7.15 -1.80
CA GLU A 27 5.01 8.58 -1.81
C GLU A 27 3.82 9.42 -1.32
N MET A 28 2.62 9.16 -1.86
CA MET A 28 1.41 9.90 -1.46
C MET A 28 1.07 9.69 0.02
N HIS A 29 1.11 8.45 0.53
CA HIS A 29 0.76 8.18 1.93
C HIS A 29 1.84 8.68 2.90
N LEU A 30 3.12 8.59 2.55
CA LEU A 30 4.19 9.15 3.37
C LEU A 30 4.15 10.69 3.38
N GLY A 31 3.79 11.31 2.26
CA GLY A 31 3.55 12.76 2.19
C GLY A 31 2.44 13.20 3.13
N LEU A 32 1.27 12.53 3.09
CA LEU A 32 0.16 12.79 4.00
C LEU A 32 0.57 12.60 5.47
N LEU A 33 1.23 11.47 5.77
CA LEU A 33 1.68 11.17 7.14
C LEU A 33 2.67 12.22 7.67
N SER A 34 3.57 12.71 6.81
CA SER A 34 4.52 13.75 7.18
C SER A 34 3.82 15.04 7.60
N LYS A 35 2.85 15.50 6.81
CA LYS A 35 2.06 16.71 7.11
C LYS A 35 1.24 16.57 8.39
N LEU A 36 0.59 15.43 8.59
CA LEU A 36 -0.16 15.15 9.81
C LEU A 36 0.75 15.12 11.05
N ARG A 37 1.92 14.50 10.96
CA ARG A 37 2.92 14.49 12.05
C ARG A 37 3.47 15.88 12.33
N GLN A 38 3.67 16.70 11.30
CA GLN A 38 4.12 18.06 11.47
C GLN A 38 3.08 18.88 12.25
N ARG A 39 1.80 18.82 11.86
CA ARG A 39 0.70 19.46 12.60
C ARG A 39 0.59 18.99 14.05
N GLN A 40 0.80 17.70 14.29
CA GLN A 40 0.79 17.12 15.64
C GLN A 40 1.94 17.64 16.52
N LYS A 41 3.09 17.99 15.93
CA LYS A 41 4.25 18.51 16.66
C LYS A 41 4.13 20.00 17.02
N GLU A 42 3.32 20.75 16.27
CA GLU A 42 3.15 22.20 16.46
C GLU A 42 2.43 22.52 17.77
N SER A 43 1.52 21.65 18.22
CA SER A 43 0.72 21.87 19.44
C SER A 43 0.26 20.54 20.04
N PRO A 44 0.18 20.41 21.37
CA PRO A 44 -0.39 19.23 22.02
C PRO A 44 -1.88 19.02 21.68
N VAL A 45 -2.58 20.09 21.28
CA VAL A 45 -3.98 20.06 20.83
C VAL A 45 -4.03 20.50 19.36
N VAL A 46 -4.55 19.64 18.50
CA VAL A 46 -4.74 19.93 17.08
C VAL A 46 -6.14 20.50 16.86
N PHE A 47 -6.22 21.79 16.56
CA PHE A 47 -7.50 22.47 16.31
C PHE A 47 -8.14 22.06 14.98
N SER A 48 -7.34 21.83 13.94
CA SER A 48 -7.84 21.42 12.63
C SER A 48 -6.75 20.75 11.80
N ILE A 49 -7.19 19.86 10.91
CA ILE A 49 -6.40 19.27 9.83
C ILE A 49 -7.08 19.45 8.46
N ALA A 50 -8.13 20.29 8.39
CA ALA A 50 -8.96 20.43 7.20
C ALA A 50 -8.16 20.89 5.97
N ASP A 51 -7.19 21.77 6.16
CA ASP A 51 -6.25 22.22 5.13
C ASP A 51 -5.44 21.07 4.52
N ILE A 52 -4.91 20.18 5.38
CA ILE A 52 -4.14 19.00 4.95
C ILE A 52 -5.05 18.02 4.18
N LEU A 53 -6.26 17.80 4.67
CA LEU A 53 -7.23 16.90 4.03
C LEU A 53 -7.69 17.45 2.68
N LEU A 54 -8.00 18.74 2.60
CA LEU A 54 -8.40 19.41 1.36
C LEU A 54 -7.28 19.31 0.32
N GLU A 55 -6.04 19.59 0.70
CA GLU A 55 -4.91 19.47 -0.21
C GLU A 55 -4.74 18.03 -0.73
N GLN A 56 -4.84 17.04 0.16
CA GLN A 56 -4.62 15.63 -0.16
C GLN A 56 -5.73 15.02 -1.04
N PHE A 57 -6.99 15.40 -0.79
CA PHE A 57 -8.17 14.75 -1.37
C PHE A 57 -8.90 15.63 -2.39
N SER A 58 -8.33 16.76 -2.80
CA SER A 58 -8.90 17.66 -3.82
C SER A 58 -7.97 17.84 -5.03
N ASN A 59 -8.53 18.40 -6.11
CA ASN A 59 -7.80 18.82 -7.31
C ASN A 59 -6.87 17.74 -7.89
N SER A 60 -5.63 18.11 -8.21
CA SER A 60 -4.64 17.23 -8.84
C SER A 60 -4.22 16.05 -7.95
N HIS A 61 -4.19 16.22 -6.62
CA HIS A 61 -3.88 15.13 -5.70
C HIS A 61 -4.97 14.06 -5.69
N ALA A 62 -6.25 14.47 -5.73
CA ALA A 62 -7.37 13.54 -5.85
C ALA A 62 -7.31 12.72 -7.13
N VAL A 63 -6.98 13.36 -8.27
CA VAL A 63 -6.85 12.69 -9.56
C VAL A 63 -5.71 11.67 -9.53
N LYS A 64 -4.54 12.05 -9.00
CA LYS A 64 -3.39 11.14 -8.83
C LYS A 64 -3.73 9.95 -7.93
N LEU A 65 -4.39 10.21 -6.80
CA LEU A 65 -4.82 9.18 -5.85
C LEU A 65 -5.78 8.18 -6.51
N LYS A 66 -6.81 8.68 -7.19
CA LYS A 66 -7.79 7.86 -7.93
C LYS A 66 -7.12 7.03 -9.02
N SER A 67 -6.19 7.62 -9.77
CA SER A 67 -5.46 6.91 -10.84
C SER A 67 -4.61 5.76 -10.27
N ALA A 68 -3.78 6.03 -9.24
CA ALA A 68 -2.91 5.02 -8.66
C ALA A 68 -3.71 3.89 -7.99
N TYR A 69 -4.74 4.22 -7.23
CA TYR A 69 -5.62 3.21 -6.63
C TYR A 69 -6.47 2.46 -7.66
N GLY A 70 -6.91 3.13 -8.72
CA GLY A 70 -7.65 2.48 -9.82
C GLY A 70 -6.82 1.38 -10.46
N GLU A 71 -5.55 1.65 -10.74
CA GLU A 71 -4.63 0.66 -11.30
C GLU A 71 -4.30 -0.46 -10.29
N PHE A 72 -3.99 -0.11 -9.03
CA PHE A 72 -3.72 -1.09 -7.97
C PHE A 72 -4.90 -2.02 -7.69
N CYS A 73 -6.10 -1.47 -7.52
CA CYS A 73 -7.27 -2.25 -7.15
C CYS A 73 -7.80 -3.08 -8.33
N SER A 74 -7.72 -2.58 -9.57
CA SER A 74 -8.16 -3.35 -10.75
C SER A 74 -7.31 -4.61 -10.98
N ARG A 75 -6.06 -4.62 -10.52
CA ARG A 75 -5.14 -5.77 -10.59
C ARG A 75 -5.21 -6.71 -9.39
N HIS A 76 -6.03 -6.44 -8.37
CA HIS A 76 -6.05 -7.21 -7.13
C HIS A 76 -6.16 -8.73 -7.35
N ARG A 77 -7.15 -9.17 -8.15
CA ARG A 77 -7.34 -10.60 -8.44
C ARG A 77 -6.15 -11.20 -9.18
N ASP A 78 -5.65 -10.51 -10.20
CA ASP A 78 -4.49 -10.93 -11.00
C ASP A 78 -3.24 -11.08 -10.12
N ALA A 79 -2.98 -10.09 -9.26
CA ALA A 79 -1.86 -10.09 -8.32
C ALA A 79 -1.89 -11.29 -7.35
N VAL A 80 -3.08 -11.61 -6.83
CA VAL A 80 -3.27 -12.78 -5.94
C VAL A 80 -3.07 -14.10 -6.68
N GLU A 81 -3.54 -14.22 -7.92
CA GLU A 81 -3.33 -15.43 -8.72
C GLU A 81 -1.86 -15.62 -9.12
N ILE A 82 -1.15 -14.55 -9.51
CA ILE A 82 0.30 -14.59 -9.76
C ILE A 82 1.04 -15.05 -8.51
N TYR A 83 0.70 -14.50 -7.34
CA TYR A 83 1.28 -14.94 -6.06
C TYR A 83 1.08 -16.44 -5.83
N LYS A 84 -0.17 -16.93 -5.99
CA LYS A 84 -0.49 -18.35 -5.79
C LYS A 84 0.30 -19.24 -6.74
N TYR A 85 0.40 -18.84 -8.01
CA TYR A 85 1.16 -19.57 -9.02
C TYR A 85 2.62 -19.75 -8.58
N TYR A 86 3.33 -18.67 -8.24
CA TYR A 86 4.72 -18.78 -7.79
C TYR A 86 4.86 -19.52 -6.46
N PHE A 87 3.93 -19.31 -5.52
CA PHE A 87 3.96 -20.00 -4.23
C PHE A 87 3.79 -21.52 -4.36
N GLN A 88 3.01 -21.99 -5.33
CA GLN A 88 2.77 -23.41 -5.56
C GLN A 88 3.83 -24.07 -6.45
N ASN A 89 4.33 -23.34 -7.47
CA ASN A 89 5.19 -23.91 -8.51
C ASN A 89 6.69 -23.64 -8.28
N ASP A 90 7.05 -22.66 -7.44
CA ASP A 90 8.44 -22.35 -7.11
C ASP A 90 8.69 -22.56 -5.61
N THR A 91 9.39 -23.65 -5.29
CA THR A 91 9.73 -24.01 -3.90
C THR A 91 10.58 -22.94 -3.23
N ARG A 92 11.49 -22.28 -3.97
CA ARG A 92 12.35 -21.20 -3.44
C ARG A 92 11.50 -19.98 -3.12
N PHE A 93 10.52 -19.65 -3.96
CA PHE A 93 9.56 -18.58 -3.69
C PHE A 93 8.73 -18.87 -2.43
N GLY A 94 8.18 -20.09 -2.32
CA GLY A 94 7.43 -20.50 -1.15
C GLY A 94 8.24 -20.41 0.16
N GLN A 95 9.51 -20.84 0.13
CA GLN A 95 10.41 -20.72 1.28
C GLN A 95 10.73 -19.26 1.64
N PHE A 96 10.99 -18.41 0.63
CA PHE A 96 11.22 -16.99 0.85
C PHE A 96 10.01 -16.31 1.51
N VAL A 97 8.80 -16.57 1.02
CA VAL A 97 7.58 -16.00 1.59
C VAL A 97 7.40 -16.44 3.04
N LYS A 98 7.57 -17.74 3.34
CA LYS A 98 7.51 -18.27 4.71
C LYS A 98 8.55 -17.63 5.62
N HIS A 99 9.78 -17.45 5.13
CA HIS A 99 10.84 -16.77 5.86
C HIS A 99 10.48 -15.32 6.17
N CYS A 100 9.97 -14.57 5.18
CA CYS A 100 9.47 -13.22 5.42
C CYS A 100 8.35 -13.21 6.48
N GLN A 101 7.38 -14.13 6.40
CA GLN A 101 6.26 -14.21 7.36
C GLN A 101 6.69 -14.50 8.81
N ALA A 102 7.90 -15.04 9.03
CA ALA A 102 8.47 -15.20 10.37
C ALA A 102 8.87 -13.86 11.01
N ASN A 103 8.97 -12.77 10.23
CA ASN A 103 9.25 -11.44 10.76
C ASN A 103 8.08 -10.96 11.66
N PRO A 104 8.33 -10.67 12.95
CA PRO A 104 7.29 -10.20 13.88
C PRO A 104 6.54 -8.95 13.40
N LEU A 105 7.22 -8.07 12.65
CA LEU A 105 6.63 -6.84 12.10
C LEU A 105 5.50 -7.13 11.11
N LEU A 106 5.53 -8.29 10.45
CA LEU A 106 4.48 -8.68 9.51
C LEU A 106 3.26 -9.24 10.21
N LYS A 107 3.29 -9.52 11.52
CA LYS A 107 2.14 -10.04 12.30
C LYS A 107 1.43 -11.21 11.58
N LYS A 108 2.23 -12.12 11.00
CA LYS A 108 1.79 -13.27 10.20
C LYS A 108 0.98 -12.93 8.93
N LYS A 109 1.07 -11.69 8.43
CA LYS A 109 0.45 -11.26 7.17
C LYS A 109 1.37 -11.59 5.99
N GLY A 110 0.82 -12.24 4.98
CA GLY A 110 1.49 -12.53 3.72
C GLY A 110 1.25 -11.43 2.68
N ILE A 111 1.72 -11.71 1.46
CA ILE A 111 1.56 -10.81 0.31
C ILE A 111 0.07 -10.54 0.00
N PRO A 112 -0.84 -11.55 -0.04
CA PRO A 112 -2.25 -11.29 -0.31
C PRO A 112 -2.89 -10.33 0.69
N GLU A 113 -2.60 -10.47 1.99
CA GLU A 113 -3.12 -9.56 3.01
C GLU A 113 -2.55 -8.15 2.87
N CYS A 114 -1.27 -8.00 2.53
CA CYS A 114 -0.67 -6.70 2.26
C CYS A 114 -1.33 -5.99 1.07
N ILE A 115 -1.59 -6.71 -0.03
CA ILE A 115 -2.31 -6.16 -1.20
C ILE A 115 -3.72 -5.73 -0.77
N LEU A 116 -4.43 -6.59 -0.02
CA LEU A 116 -5.77 -6.28 0.47
C LEU A 116 -5.79 -5.03 1.36
N PHE A 117 -4.82 -4.85 2.25
CA PHE A 117 -4.75 -3.68 3.12
C PHE A 117 -4.55 -2.38 2.36
N VAL A 118 -3.75 -2.40 1.29
CA VAL A 118 -3.61 -1.25 0.40
C VAL A 118 -4.97 -0.95 -0.23
N THR A 119 -5.63 -1.93 -0.85
CA THR A 119 -6.96 -1.74 -1.46
C THR A 119 -8.00 -1.20 -0.48
N GLN A 120 -8.03 -1.72 0.75
CA GLN A 120 -8.99 -1.31 1.78
C GLN A 120 -8.68 0.07 2.37
N ARG A 121 -7.45 0.58 2.25
CA ARG A 121 -7.08 1.87 2.84
C ARG A 121 -7.96 3.01 2.31
N LEU A 122 -8.34 2.96 1.03
CA LEU A 122 -9.18 3.99 0.42
C LEU A 122 -10.56 4.11 1.07
N THR A 123 -11.17 2.98 1.45
CA THR A 123 -12.51 2.97 2.08
C THR A 123 -12.48 3.39 3.55
N LYS A 124 -11.29 3.47 4.16
CA LYS A 124 -11.14 3.97 5.53
C LYS A 124 -11.14 5.49 5.61
N TYR A 125 -10.82 6.20 4.53
CA TYR A 125 -10.76 7.67 4.58
C TYR A 125 -12.11 8.32 4.90
N PRO A 126 -13.23 7.99 4.23
CA PRO A 126 -14.53 8.57 4.58
C PRO A 126 -14.91 8.32 6.04
N LEU A 127 -14.75 7.07 6.51
CA LEU A 127 -15.08 6.66 7.88
C LEU A 127 -14.26 7.38 8.97
N LEU A 128 -13.07 7.86 8.63
CA LEU A 128 -12.19 8.58 9.55
C LEU A 128 -12.35 10.10 9.45
N ILE A 129 -12.81 10.61 8.30
CA ILE A 129 -12.92 12.04 8.03
C ILE A 129 -14.31 12.57 8.38
N GLU A 130 -15.38 11.81 8.12
CA GLU A 130 -16.76 12.20 8.44
C GLU A 130 -17.00 12.55 9.91
N PRO A 131 -16.36 11.89 10.90
CA PRO A 131 -16.53 12.23 12.32
C PRO A 131 -15.69 13.41 12.83
N LEU A 132 -14.84 14.02 11.99
CA LEU A 132 -13.97 15.17 12.37
C LEU A 132 -14.75 16.49 12.34
#